data_AF-A0A0E3R4G9-F1
#
_entry.id   AF-A0A0E3R4G9-F1
#
_cell.length_a   1.000
_cell.length_b   1.000
_cell.length_c   1.000
_cell.angle_alpha   90.00
_cell.angle_beta   90.00
_cell.angle_gamma   90.00
#
_symmetry.space_group_name_H-M   'P 1'
#
loop_
_entity.id
_entity.type
_entity.pdbx_description
1 polymer ?
#
loop_
_entity_poly.entity_id
_entity_poly.type
_entity_poly.pdbx_seq_one_letter_code
_entity_poly.pdbx_strand_id
1 'polypeptide(L)' 'MTIRVVAKNYVKPEKVQDFLGLCKSLVEVSLKDEGCIDYGLYQELENSGVLTFLESGKMKKALINI' A
#
# COMPACT_ATOMS: atom_id res chain seq x y z
N MET A 1 0.17 -12.28 16.80
CA MET A 1 -1.05 -11.93 16.06
C MET A 1 -0.66 -11.21 14.78
N THR A 2 -1.33 -11.49 13.67
CA THR A 2 -1.11 -10.83 12.37
C THR A 2 -2.27 -9.88 12.12
N ILE A 3 -1.98 -8.70 11.60
CA ILE A 3 -2.98 -7.72 11.17
C ILE A 3 -2.91 -7.61 9.65
N ARG A 4 -4.07 -7.32 9.04
CA ARG A 4 -4.18 -6.97 7.63
C ARG A 4 -4.79 -5.59 7.50
N VAL A 5 -4.29 -4.79 6.57
CA VAL A 5 -4.80 -3.46 6.26
C VAL A 5 -5.19 -3.41 4.79
N VAL A 6 -6.32 -2.76 4.51
CA VAL A 6 -6.80 -2.46 3.16
C VAL A 6 -6.92 -0.94 3.06
N ALA A 7 -5.93 -0.29 2.45
CA ALA A 7 -5.92 1.16 2.27
C ALA A 7 -6.31 1.51 0.84
N LYS A 8 -7.61 1.77 0.62
CA LYS A 8 -8.19 2.10 -0.69
C LYS A 8 -8.07 3.60 -0.96
N ASN A 9 -7.34 3.97 -2.01
CA ASN A 9 -7.11 5.36 -2.42
C ASN A 9 -7.91 5.68 -3.68
N TYR A 10 -8.49 6.89 -3.70
CA TYR A 10 -9.15 7.46 -4.86
C TYR A 10 -8.28 8.59 -5.39
N VAL A 11 -7.53 8.30 -6.45
CA VAL A 11 -6.54 9.20 -7.04
C VAL A 11 -7.17 9.92 -8.22
N LYS A 12 -6.93 11.23 -8.33
CA LYS A 12 -7.37 12.00 -9.50
C LYS A 12 -6.76 11.40 -10.78
N PRO A 13 -7.50 11.24 -11.88
CA PRO A 13 -7.00 10.57 -13.09
C PRO A 13 -5.67 11.13 -13.60
N GLU A 14 -5.51 12.46 -13.57
CA GLU A 14 -4.30 13.15 -14.00
C GLU A 14 -3.10 12.96 -13.07
N LYS A 15 -3.29 12.34 -11.90
CA LYS A 15 -2.26 12.08 -10.89
C LYS A 15 -1.91 10.60 -10.71
N VAL A 16 -2.56 9.69 -11.44
CA VAL A 16 -2.33 8.25 -11.30
C VAL A 16 -0.88 7.87 -11.56
N GLN A 17 -0.26 8.40 -12.62
CA GLN A 17 1.14 8.07 -12.95
C GLN A 17 2.13 8.63 -11.91
N ASP A 18 1.92 9.88 -11.47
CA ASP A 18 2.72 10.49 -10.40
C ASP A 18 2.63 9.65 -9.12
N PHE A 19 1.41 9.23 -8.75
CA PHE A 19 1.15 8.42 -7.57
C PHE A 19 1.83 7.05 -7.67
N LEU A 20 1.69 6.34 -8.79
CA LEU A 20 2.36 5.04 -9.02
C LEU A 20 3.89 5.16 -8.91
N GLY A 21 4.46 6.25 -9.43
CA GLY A 21 5.88 6.55 -9.33
C GLY A 21 6.36 6.65 -7.88
N LEU A 22 5.62 7.38 -7.04
CA LEU A 22 5.91 7.52 -5.61
C LEU A 22 5.74 6.19 -4.85
N CYS A 23 4.68 5.45 -5.16
CA CYS A 23 4.38 4.19 -4.47
C CYS A 23 5.38 3.09 -4.77
N LYS A 24 6.05 3.10 -5.93
CA LYS A 24 7.06 2.08 -6.25
C LYS A 24 8.17 2.05 -5.21
N SER A 25 8.73 3.20 -4.88
CA SER A 25 9.76 3.31 -3.84
C SER A 25 9.23 2.97 -2.46
N LEU A 26 7.97 3.34 -2.17
CA LEU A 26 7.32 3.01 -0.89
C LEU A 26 7.21 1.48 -0.69
N VAL A 27 6.72 0.75 -1.70
CA VAL A 27 6.62 -0.72 -1.63
C VAL A 27 8.00 -1.35 -1.41
N GLU A 28 9.02 -0.90 -2.14
CA GLU A 28 10.39 -1.44 -2.03
C GLU A 28 11.01 -1.24 -0.63
N VAL A 29 10.69 -0.15 0.07
CA VAL A 29 11.17 0.08 1.43
C VAL A 29 10.33 -0.64 2.48
N SER A 30 9.00 -0.63 2.37
CA SER A 30 8.11 -1.27 3.34
C SER A 30 8.26 -2.79 3.40
N LEU A 31 8.59 -3.43 2.28
CA LEU A 31 8.90 -4.87 2.26
C LEU A 31 10.12 -5.26 3.10
N LYS A 32 10.98 -4.29 3.44
CA LYS A 32 12.18 -4.52 4.28
C LYS A 32 11.89 -4.30 5.76
N ASP A 33 10.72 -3.80 6.12
CA ASP A 33 10.38 -3.49 7.51
C ASP A 33 10.27 -4.77 8.36
N GLU A 34 10.85 -4.72 9.56
CA GLU A 34 10.79 -5.86 10.48
C GLU A 34 9.33 -6.15 10.85
N GLY A 35 8.87 -7.36 10.52
CA GLY A 35 7.50 -7.77 10.78
C GLY A 35 6.52 -7.49 9.65
N CYS A 36 6.95 -6.88 8.54
CA CYS A 36 6.22 -6.94 7.28
C CYS A 36 6.15 -8.40 6.80
N ILE A 37 4.95 -8.86 6.47
CA ILE A 37 4.69 -10.20 5.90
C ILE A 37 4.33 -10.06 4.42
N ASP A 38 3.53 -9.05 4.08
CA ASP A 38 3.12 -8.75 2.71
C ASP A 38 2.82 -7.26 2.59
N TYR A 39 3.15 -6.67 1.44
CA TYR A 39 2.88 -5.27 1.15
C TYR A 39 2.86 -5.07 -0.37
N GLY A 40 1.74 -4.62 -0.91
CA GLY A 40 1.60 -4.40 -2.35
C GLY A 40 0.55 -3.37 -2.70
N LEU A 41 0.76 -2.68 -3.82
CA LEU A 41 -0.21 -1.77 -4.42
C LEU A 41 -0.92 -2.48 -5.58
N TYR A 42 -2.24 -2.41 -5.58
CA TYR A 42 -3.10 -3.03 -6.60
C TYR A 42 -4.04 -1.99 -7.19
N GLN A 43 -4.25 -2.07 -8.51
CA GLN A 43 -5.21 -1.24 -9.22
C GLN A 43 -6.53 -2.00 -9.40
N GLU A 44 -7.65 -1.33 -9.20
CA GLU A 44 -8.97 -1.91 -9.47
C GLU A 44 -9.18 -2.10 -10.98
N LEU A 45 -9.73 -3.25 -11.39
CA LEU A 45 -9.89 -3.60 -12.80
C LEU A 45 -10.81 -2.62 -13.55
N GLU A 46 -11.89 -2.20 -12.90
CA GLU A 46 -12.94 -1.36 -13.49
C GLU A 46 -12.65 0.15 -13.35
N ASN A 47 -11.68 0.54 -12.51
CA ASN A 47 -11.39 1.94 -12.26
C ASN A 47 -9.90 2.18 -11.98
N SER A 48 -9.20 2.69 -12.98
CA SER A 48 -7.76 2.96 -12.91
C SER A 48 -7.37 4.07 -11.91
N GLY A 49 -8.33 4.91 -11.50
CA GLY A 49 -8.14 5.91 -10.44
C GLY A 49 -8.18 5.31 -9.03
N VAL A 50 -8.52 4.04 -8.90
CA VAL A 50 -8.64 3.37 -7.60
C VAL A 50 -7.49 2.42 -7.36
N LEU A 51 -6.68 2.75 -6.35
CA LEU A 51 -5.42 2.10 -6.05
C LEU A 51 -5.41 1.70 -4.56
N THR A 52 -5.20 0.42 -4.28
CA THR A 52 -5.36 -0.14 -2.94
C THR A 52 -4.06 -0.77 -2.47
N PHE A 53 -3.56 -0.34 -1.31
CA PHE A 53 -2.53 -1.10 -0.62
C PHE A 53 -3.16 -2.26 0.14
N LEU A 54 -2.63 -3.46 -0.09
CA LEU A 54 -2.92 -4.64 0.69
C LEU A 54 -1.67 -4.99 1.49
N GLU A 55 -1.81 -4.99 2.81
CA GLU A 55 -0.70 -5.12 3.73
C GLU A 55 -1.00 -6.22 4.74
N SER A 56 0.04 -6.96 5.13
CA SER A 56 -0.03 -7.85 6.28
C SER A 56 1.26 -7.79 7.08
N GLY A 57 1.12 -7.76 8.40
CA GLY A 57 2.26 -7.59 9.30
C GLY A 57 2.03 -8.20 10.67
N LYS A 58 3.12 -8.48 11.37
CA LYS A 58 3.09 -8.93 12.76
C LYS A 58 2.68 -7.76 13.65
N MET A 59 1.77 -8.01 14.59
CA MET A 59 1.35 -7.02 15.59
C MET A 59 2.49 -6.75 16.58
N LYS A 60 3.39 -5.85 16.22
CA LYS A 60 4.38 -5.19 17.06
C LYS A 60 4.64 -3.80 16.48
N LYS A 61 4.02 -2.73 17.00
CA LYS A 61 4.29 -1.30 16.65
C LYS A 61 4.22 -0.88 15.16
N ALA A 62 4.12 -1.81 14.21
CA ALA A 62 4.45 -1.62 12.79
C ALA A 62 3.31 -1.09 11.92
N LEU A 63 2.07 -1.00 12.44
CA LEU A 63 0.89 -0.71 11.61
C LEU A 63 0.10 0.53 12.04
N ILE A 64 0.65 1.35 12.95
CA ILE A 64 0.09 2.68 13.23
C ILE A 64 1.24 3.69 13.28
N ASN A 65 1.49 4.34 12.15
CA ASN A 65 1.99 5.71 12.12
C ASN A 65 1.04 6.47 11.19
N ILE A 66 0.26 7.38 11.78
CA ILE A 66 -0.71 8.23 11.10
C ILE A 66 0.03 9.43 10.52
#